data_AF-A0A0E3KV00-F1
#
_entry.id   AF-A0A0E3KV00-F1
#
_cell.length_a   1.000
_cell.length_b   1.000
_cell.length_c   1.000
_cell.angle_alpha   90.00
_cell.angle_beta   90.00
_cell.angle_gamma   90.00
#
_symmetry.space_group_name_H-M   'P 1'
#
loop_
_entity.id
_entity.type
_entity.pdbx_description
1 polymer ?
#
loop_
_entity_poly.entity_id
_entity_poly.type
_entity_poly.pdbx_seq_one_letter_code
_entity_poly.pdbx_strand_id
1 'polypeptide(L)' 'MTNAPRLIAWELTAGCNLNCVHCRGASTSSVPEGELTTEESTFHL' A
#
# COMPACT_ATOMS: atom_id res chain seq x y z
N MET A 1 -16.72 18.62 -18.55
CA MET A 1 -17.05 17.26 -18.08
C MET A 1 -15.82 16.71 -17.37
N THR A 2 -15.89 16.54 -16.06
CA THR A 2 -14.79 15.97 -15.27
C THR A 2 -14.86 14.46 -15.36
N ASN A 3 -13.88 13.85 -16.03
CA ASN A 3 -13.73 12.40 -16.06
C ASN A 3 -13.28 11.93 -14.67
N ALA A 4 -14.14 11.17 -13.98
CA ALA A 4 -13.79 10.58 -12.69
C ALA A 4 -12.88 9.34 -12.90
N PRO A 5 -12.01 9.04 -11.92
CA PRO A 5 -11.20 7.82 -11.96
C PRO A 5 -12.09 6.57 -11.99
N ARG A 6 -11.76 5.60 -12.86
CA ARG A 6 -12.45 4.30 -12.94
C ARG A 6 -11.90 3.26 -11.96
N LEU A 7 -10.68 3.47 -11.49
CA LEU A 7 -9.97 2.59 -10.57
C LEU A 7 -9.11 3.45 -9.65
N ILE A 8 -9.16 3.14 -8.37
CA ILE A 8 -8.24 3.68 -7.36
C ILE A 8 -7.57 2.48 -6.71
N ALA A 9 -6.24 2.45 -6.77
CA ALA A 9 -5.45 1.58 -5.93
C ALA A 9 -4.97 2.43 -4.75
N TRP A 10 -5.03 1.87 -3.55
CA TRP A 10 -4.55 2.51 -2.34
C TRP A 10 -3.69 1.51 -1.58
N GLU A 11 -2.48 1.92 -1.28
CA GLU A 11 -1.48 1.15 -0.57
C GLU A 11 -1.62 1.42 0.94
N LEU A 12 -1.92 0.38 1.70
CA LEU A 12 -1.96 0.46 3.18
C LEU A 12 -0.60 0.18 3.81
N THR A 13 0.29 -0.46 3.06
CA THR A 13 1.64 -0.83 3.46
C THR A 13 2.65 -0.39 2.40
N ALA A 14 3.83 0.02 2.86
CA ALA A 14 4.94 0.46 2.02
C ALA A 14 6.18 -0.43 2.19
N GLY A 15 6.25 -1.27 3.24
CA GLY A 15 7.36 -2.20 3.44
C GLY A 15 7.34 -3.38 2.47
N CYS A 16 8.43 -3.60 1.72
CA CYS A 16 8.61 -4.76 0.85
C CYS A 16 10.08 -5.23 0.83
N ASN A 17 10.30 -6.54 0.88
CA ASN A 17 11.65 -7.14 0.86
C ASN A 17 12.20 -7.37 -0.57
N LEU A 18 11.50 -6.91 -1.60
CA LEU A 18 11.90 -7.06 -3.00
C LEU A 18 12.31 -5.72 -3.61
N ASN A 19 13.29 -5.74 -4.51
CA ASN A 19 13.72 -4.58 -5.29
C ASN A 19 13.25 -4.71 -6.75
N CYS A 20 11.93 -4.78 -6.95
CA CYS A 20 11.34 -5.05 -8.26
C CYS A 20 11.41 -3.82 -9.18
N VAL A 21 11.95 -3.98 -10.39
CA VAL A 21 11.97 -2.92 -11.43
C VAL A 21 10.57 -2.52 -11.94
N HIS A 22 9.54 -3.31 -11.61
CA HIS A 22 8.14 -3.08 -11.98
C HIS A 22 7.28 -2.69 -10.77
N CYS A 23 7.88 -2.18 -9.69
CA CYS A 23 7.15 -1.79 -8.49
C CYS A 23 6.12 -0.69 -8.81
N ARG A 24 4.83 -0.97 -8.62
CA ARG A 24 3.75 -0.02 -8.87
C ARG A 24 3.37 0.79 -7.62
N GLY A 25 3.61 0.25 -6.43
CA GLY A 25 3.25 0.85 -5.14
C GLY A 25 4.35 1.68 -4.47
N ALA A 26 5.46 1.96 -5.19
CA ALA A 26 6.62 2.69 -4.67
C ALA A 26 7.15 2.17 -3.32
N SER A 27 7.02 0.85 -3.08
CA SER A 27 7.41 0.20 -1.83
C SER A 27 8.90 0.37 -1.55
N THR A 28 9.24 0.41 -0.27
CA THR A 28 10.61 0.56 0.23
C THR A 28 10.99 -0.63 1.08
N SER A 29 12.29 -0.85 1.30
CA SER A 29 12.76 -1.91 2.19
C SER A 29 12.49 -1.66 3.67
N SER A 30 12.00 -0.47 4.03
CA SER A 30 11.65 -0.08 5.39
C SER A 30 10.14 -0.04 5.59
N VAL A 31 9.68 -0.49 6.75
CA VAL A 31 8.31 -0.29 7.21
C VAL A 31 8.24 1.09 7.89
N PRO A 32 7.43 2.05 7.40
CA PRO A 32 7.21 3.33 8.04
C PRO A 32 6.59 3.19 9.44
N GLU A 33 6.90 4.16 10.31
CA GLU A 33 6.26 4.24 11.63
C GLU A 33 4.76 4.49 11.49
N GLY A 34 3.95 3.72 12.21
CA GLY A 34 2.48 3.82 12.17
C GLY A 34 1.82 3.08 11.00
N GLU A 35 2.57 2.31 10.21
CA GLU A 35 1.97 1.34 9.28
C GLU A 35 1.18 0.28 10.06
N LEU A 36 0.01 -0.09 9.54
CA LEU A 36 -0.85 -1.07 10.20
C LEU A 36 -0.19 -2.44 10.22
N THR A 37 -0.28 -3.11 11.36
CA THR A 37 -0.02 -4.54 11.46
C THR A 37 -1.04 -5.36 10.67
N THR A 38 -0.75 -6.64 10.47
CA THR A 38 -1.70 -7.55 9.80
C THR A 38 -3.01 -7.62 10.57
N GLU A 39 -2.93 -7.71 11.90
CA GLU A 39 -4.06 -7.75 12.81
C GLU A 39 -4.89 -6.48 12.72
N GLU A 40 -4.27 -5.29 12.77
CA GLU A 40 -4.98 -4.01 12.63
C GLU A 40 -5.62 -3.81 11.25
N SER A 41 -5.05 -4.44 10.22
CA SER A 41 -5.59 -4.41 8.85
C SER A 41 -6.77 -5.36 8.66
N THR A 42 -6.99 -6.30 9.59
CA THR A 42 -8.20 -7.13 9.56
C THR A 42 -9.39 -6.37 10.13
N PHE A 43 -10.54 -6.50 9.49
CA PHE A 43 -11.78 -5.93 10.00
C PHE A 43 -12.19 -6.68 11.27
N HIS A 44 -11.97 -6.06 12.43
CA HIS A 44 -12.55 -6.52 13.68
C HIS A 44 -14.04 -6.16 13.69
N LEU A 45 -14.88 -7.16 13.38
CA LEU A 45 -16.29 -7.18 13.79
C LEU A 45 -16.39 -7.43 15.30
#